data_AF-A0A3M4RK27-F1
#
_entry.id   AF-A0A3M4RK27-F1
#
_cell.length_a   1.000
_cell.length_b   1.000
_cell.length_c   1.000
_cell.angle_alpha   90.00
_cell.angle_beta   90.00
_cell.angle_gamma   90.00
#
_symmetry.space_group_name_H-M   'P 1'
#
loop_
_entity.id
_entity.type
_entity.pdbx_description
1 polymer ?
#
loop_
_entity_poly.entity_id
_entity_poly.type
_entity_poly.pdbx_seq_one_letter_code
_entity_poly.pdbx_strand_id
1 'polypeptide(L)'
;MPTRTSRRTFVKGLAASSILGGLGLWRSPAWALPNPGQPDGLSGTEFDLTIGETQVNITGNARTAMTINGGIPGPLLRWREGDTVTLRVKNRLDETTSIHWHGIILPANMDGVPGLSFDGIAPDGMYVYHFKVRQNGTYWYHSHSGFQEQSGVYGPLVIDAKEPEPFTYEREHVVMLTDWTDEDPARVMKKLKKQSDYYNNNKRTVGDFINDVGEKGWSATTVERWMWAQMKMNPTDLADVSGATYTYLMNGQAPNMNWTGLFKPGERIRLRFINGSSMTYFDVRIPGLKMTVVASDGLHVKPVVVDELRIAVAETFDVIVEPADGAYTLFAQSMDRTGFARGTLTSRPGLQAVVPPLDPRPLLSMDDMGMAGMDHGSMNHSAKPVMDGMDHSKMGHDSMPGMDHGTMPMQEAPAMQSHPDSEKNNPLVDMQAMSTSAKLNDPGIGLRDNGRKVLTYADLRSTFEDPDGREPSRTIELHLTGHMEKFAWSFDGVKFSDAEPLMLKYGERVRIVLVNDTMMTHPIHLHGMWSDLEDENGQFRVRKHTIDMPPGSRRTYRVTADALGRWAYHCHMLYHMEMGMFREVRVEE
;
A
#
# COMPACT_ATOMS: atom_id res chain seq x y z
N MET A 1 46.82 30.67 51.67
CA MET A 1 46.24 31.75 52.50
C MET A 1 44.72 31.61 52.50
N PRO A 2 44.04 31.84 53.64
CA PRO A 2 42.69 31.36 53.88
C PRO A 2 41.63 32.47 53.72
N THR A 3 40.46 32.13 53.18
CA THR A 3 39.24 32.94 53.35
C THR A 3 38.06 32.00 53.56
N ARG A 4 37.77 31.62 54.81
CA ARG A 4 36.72 32.23 55.64
C ARG A 4 35.37 32.29 54.93
N THR A 5 34.63 31.18 55.01
CA THR A 5 33.18 31.15 54.86
C THR A 5 32.54 31.93 56.01
N SER A 6 31.81 33.01 55.71
CA SER A 6 30.99 33.73 56.68
C SER A 6 29.54 33.20 56.64
N ARG A 7 28.92 33.10 57.81
CA ARG A 7 27.58 32.55 58.10
C ARG A 7 26.40 33.33 57.48
N ARG A 8 26.60 34.12 56.41
CA ARG A 8 25.56 34.94 55.76
C ARG A 8 25.06 34.44 54.41
N THR A 9 25.60 33.33 53.87
CA THR A 9 25.11 32.73 52.61
C THR A 9 24.18 31.53 52.81
N PHE A 10 23.90 31.13 54.05
CA PHE A 10 23.03 29.98 54.34
C PHE A 10 21.54 30.35 54.56
N VAL A 11 21.22 31.63 54.78
CA VAL A 11 19.83 32.08 55.06
C VAL A 11 19.11 32.62 53.82
N LYS A 12 19.77 32.70 52.66
CA LYS A 12 19.09 33.00 51.37
C LYS A 12 18.60 31.76 50.62
N GLY A 13 18.89 30.56 51.11
CA GLY A 13 18.51 29.29 50.48
C GLY A 13 17.18 28.68 50.93
N LEU A 14 16.44 29.32 51.84
CA LEU A 14 15.21 28.76 52.44
C LEU A 14 13.95 29.63 52.29
N ALA A 15 14.03 30.75 51.55
CA ALA A 15 12.88 31.65 51.34
C ALA A 15 12.40 31.72 49.88
N ALA A 16 12.95 30.91 48.96
CA ALA A 16 12.51 30.84 47.56
C ALA A 16 11.73 29.55 47.24
N SER A 17 11.28 28.81 48.26
CA SER A 17 10.63 27.50 48.10
C SER A 17 9.15 27.50 48.50
N SER A 18 8.52 28.66 48.69
CA SER A 18 7.17 28.74 49.28
C SER A 18 6.22 29.78 48.65
N ILE A 19 6.42 30.15 47.38
CA ILE A 19 5.41 30.90 46.60
C ILE A 19 5.21 30.24 45.23
N LEU A 20 4.63 29.03 45.21
CA LEU A 20 3.86 28.47 44.09
C LEU A 20 2.70 27.60 44.62
N GLY A 21 2.16 27.98 45.78
CA GLY A 21 0.90 27.43 46.31
C GLY A 21 -0.18 28.48 46.18
N GLY A 22 -1.06 28.35 45.18
CA GLY A 22 -2.30 29.13 45.12
C GLY A 22 -2.48 30.02 43.89
N LEU A 23 -2.49 29.43 42.70
CA LEU A 23 -3.28 29.95 41.57
C LEU A 23 -3.93 28.78 40.83
N GLY A 24 -5.25 28.73 40.87
CA GLY A 24 -6.07 28.15 39.81
C GLY A 24 -6.17 26.63 39.76
N LEU A 25 -7.12 26.09 40.53
CA LEU A 25 -7.87 24.90 40.16
C LEU A 25 -8.60 25.15 38.82
N TRP A 26 -7.90 25.08 37.69
CA TRP A 26 -8.54 24.69 36.44
C TRP A 26 -8.38 23.18 36.35
N ARG A 27 -9.40 22.46 36.83
CA ARG A 27 -9.61 21.09 36.35
C ARG A 27 -9.85 21.21 34.85
N SER A 28 -8.87 20.83 34.04
CA SER A 28 -9.12 20.49 32.65
C SER A 28 -10.31 19.51 32.63
N PRO A 29 -11.33 19.73 31.79
CA PRO A 29 -12.42 18.78 31.69
C PRO A 29 -11.84 17.38 31.41
N ALA A 30 -12.39 16.35 32.04
CA ALA A 30 -11.91 14.96 31.95
C ALA A 30 -11.98 14.34 30.53
N TRP A 31 -12.25 15.15 29.49
CA TRP A 31 -12.12 14.81 28.08
C TRP A 31 -10.77 15.25 27.48
N ALA A 32 -9.89 15.86 28.26
CA ALA A 32 -8.56 16.32 27.84
C ALA A 32 -7.41 15.49 28.46
N LEU A 33 -7.68 14.25 28.88
CA LEU A 33 -6.61 13.28 29.13
C LEU A 33 -6.25 12.64 27.79
N PRO A 34 -4.97 12.68 27.35
CA PRO A 34 -4.54 11.97 26.16
C PRO A 34 -4.82 10.48 26.37
N ASN A 35 -5.56 9.89 25.45
CA ASN A 35 -5.81 8.47 25.44
C ASN A 35 -4.49 7.79 25.04
N PRO A 36 -3.94 6.84 25.80
CA PRO A 36 -2.75 6.09 25.39
C PRO A 36 -3.06 5.37 24.07
N GLY A 37 -2.59 5.93 22.95
CA GLY A 37 -2.83 5.35 21.61
C GLY A 37 -3.50 6.23 20.56
N GLN A 38 -3.85 7.49 20.84
CA GLN A 38 -4.00 8.47 19.75
C GLN A 38 -2.69 9.26 19.61
N PRO A 39 -2.12 9.38 18.41
CA PRO A 39 -1.00 10.30 18.19
C PRO A 39 -1.40 11.69 18.68
N ASP A 40 -0.53 12.38 19.42
CA ASP A 40 -0.74 13.80 19.72
C ASP A 40 -0.94 14.54 18.39
N GLY A 41 -2.11 15.13 18.21
CA GLY A 41 -2.46 15.83 16.98
C GLY A 41 -1.85 17.21 16.97
N LEU A 42 -1.10 17.54 15.91
CA LEU A 42 -0.67 18.89 15.61
C LEU A 42 -1.65 19.50 14.61
N SER A 43 -2.19 20.68 14.93
CA SER A 43 -3.09 21.42 14.05
C SER A 43 -2.64 22.87 13.88
N GLY A 44 -3.00 23.48 12.75
CA GLY A 44 -2.64 24.86 12.40
C GLY A 44 -1.99 24.95 11.02
N THR A 45 -1.18 25.99 10.83
CA THR A 45 -0.50 26.27 9.56
C THR A 45 1.03 26.19 9.67
N GLU A 46 1.56 26.02 10.88
CA GLU A 46 2.98 25.96 11.14
C GLU A 46 3.32 24.73 11.99
N PHE A 47 4.27 23.94 11.51
CA PHE A 47 4.63 22.66 12.10
C PHE A 47 6.15 22.54 12.22
N ASP A 48 6.61 22.05 13.37
CA ASP A 48 7.99 21.70 13.60
C ASP A 48 8.08 20.19 13.82
N LEU A 49 8.75 19.52 12.90
CA LEU A 49 8.96 18.08 12.91
C LEU A 49 10.45 17.80 13.07
N THR A 50 10.78 16.87 13.95
CA THR A 50 12.15 16.38 14.14
C THR A 50 12.18 14.89 13.90
N ILE A 51 12.93 14.47 12.89
CA ILE A 51 13.20 13.06 12.61
C ILE A 51 14.45 12.68 13.39
N GLY A 52 14.36 11.63 14.20
CA GLY A 52 15.48 11.16 15.01
C GLY A 52 15.25 9.76 15.57
N GLU A 53 16.25 9.22 16.25
CA GLU A 53 16.18 7.87 16.80
C GLU A 53 15.53 7.85 18.20
N THR A 54 14.73 6.83 18.49
CA THR A 54 14.14 6.57 19.80
C THR A 54 14.09 5.08 20.09
N GLN A 55 14.33 4.68 21.34
CA GLN A 55 14.17 3.29 21.75
C GLN A 55 12.68 2.96 21.90
N VAL A 56 12.24 1.91 21.22
CA VAL A 56 10.87 1.37 21.28
C VAL A 56 10.91 -0.09 21.71
N ASN A 57 9.79 -0.58 22.23
CA ASN A 57 9.65 -1.99 22.63
C ASN A 57 8.27 -2.53 22.19
N ILE A 58 8.12 -2.70 20.88
CA ILE A 58 6.86 -3.10 20.24
C ILE A 58 6.62 -4.61 20.38
N THR A 59 7.67 -5.41 20.24
CA THR A 59 7.62 -6.88 20.17
C THR A 59 7.96 -7.57 21.49
N GLY A 60 8.32 -6.80 22.53
CA GLY A 60 8.95 -7.31 23.75
C GLY A 60 10.48 -7.22 23.74
N ASN A 61 11.09 -6.94 22.58
CA ASN A 61 12.51 -6.62 22.47
C ASN A 61 12.73 -5.12 22.24
N ALA A 62 13.61 -4.51 23.03
CA ALA A 62 14.01 -3.13 22.79
C ALA A 62 14.74 -3.00 21.43
N ARG A 63 14.30 -2.05 20.61
CA ARG A 63 14.85 -1.73 19.30
C ARG A 63 14.91 -0.22 19.12
N THR A 64 15.89 0.24 18.35
CA THR A 64 15.99 1.64 17.94
C THR A 64 15.11 1.83 16.71
N ALA A 65 14.10 2.68 16.82
CA ALA A 65 13.25 3.13 15.72
C ALA A 65 13.69 4.52 15.28
N MET A 66 13.43 4.84 14.01
CA MET A 66 13.40 6.22 13.55
C MET A 66 12.01 6.78 13.77
N THR A 67 11.92 7.95 14.38
CA THR A 67 10.67 8.52 14.88
C THR A 67 10.53 9.97 14.46
N ILE A 68 9.29 10.43 14.37
CA ILE A 68 8.96 11.83 14.10
C ILE A 68 8.41 12.42 15.40
N ASN A 69 9.10 13.42 15.94
CA ASN A 69 8.83 13.99 17.26
C ASN A 69 8.81 12.93 18.40
N GLY A 70 9.63 11.88 18.28
CA GLY A 70 9.73 10.80 19.28
C GLY A 70 8.59 9.77 19.24
N GLY A 71 7.67 9.88 18.27
CA GLY A 71 6.55 8.95 18.10
C GLY A 71 6.71 7.99 16.91
N ILE A 72 6.11 6.80 17.04
CA ILE A 72 5.83 5.86 15.95
C ILE A 72 4.38 5.34 16.07
N PRO A 73 3.47 5.66 15.13
CA PRO A 73 3.61 6.67 14.08
C PRO A 73 4.00 8.05 14.62
N GLY A 74 4.52 8.90 13.73
CA GLY A 74 4.65 10.33 13.97
C GLY A 74 3.31 11.00 14.34
N PRO A 75 3.34 12.27 14.78
CA PRO A 75 2.14 12.99 15.19
C PRO A 75 1.11 13.04 14.06
N LEU A 76 -0.18 13.01 14.42
CA LEU A 76 -1.24 13.29 13.46
C LEU A 76 -1.13 14.76 13.04
N LEU A 77 -0.91 15.00 11.75
CA LEU A 77 -0.99 16.34 11.21
C LEU A 77 -2.43 16.61 10.79
N ARG A 78 -3.02 17.70 11.27
CA ARG A 78 -4.35 18.16 10.89
C ARG A 78 -4.27 19.52 10.21
N TRP A 79 -4.43 19.54 8.90
CA TRP A 79 -4.47 20.76 8.09
C TRP A 79 -5.90 21.16 7.77
N ARG A 80 -6.07 22.32 7.15
CA ARG A 80 -7.35 22.77 6.62
C ARG A 80 -7.20 23.12 5.14
N GLU A 81 -8.18 22.72 4.34
CA GLU A 81 -8.24 23.06 2.93
C GLU A 81 -8.19 24.58 2.70
N GLY A 82 -7.34 25.02 1.78
CA GLY A 82 -7.17 26.42 1.40
C GLY A 82 -6.08 27.16 2.18
N ASP A 83 -5.64 26.63 3.33
CA ASP A 83 -4.54 27.19 4.10
C ASP A 83 -3.20 27.03 3.38
N THR A 84 -2.22 27.86 3.75
CA THR A 84 -0.82 27.67 3.37
C THR A 84 -0.08 27.13 4.59
N VAL A 85 0.50 25.94 4.44
CA VAL A 85 1.22 25.26 5.53
C VAL A 85 2.71 25.50 5.39
N THR A 86 3.39 25.60 6.54
CA THR A 86 4.84 25.68 6.66
C THR A 86 5.31 24.57 7.59
N LEU A 87 6.05 23.59 7.07
CA LEU A 87 6.56 22.45 7.84
C LEU A 87 8.09 22.50 7.88
N ARG A 88 8.63 22.73 9.07
CA ARG A 88 10.06 22.78 9.34
C ARG A 88 10.52 21.41 9.80
N VAL A 89 11.13 20.65 8.89
CA VAL A 89 11.56 19.28 9.15
C VAL A 89 13.05 19.27 9.42
N LYS A 90 13.43 18.90 10.66
CA LYS A 90 14.82 18.80 11.11
C LYS A 90 15.26 17.35 11.09
N ASN A 91 16.44 17.10 10.56
CA ASN A 91 17.07 15.79 10.58
C ASN A 91 18.04 15.68 11.76
N ARG A 92 17.85 14.69 12.63
CA ARG A 92 18.75 14.31 13.73
C ARG A 92 19.32 12.91 13.57
N LEU A 93 19.13 12.29 12.42
CA LEU A 93 19.80 11.05 12.02
C LEU A 93 21.22 11.37 11.54
N ASP A 94 22.05 10.35 11.44
CA ASP A 94 23.41 10.39 10.87
C ASP A 94 23.42 10.20 9.34
N GLU A 95 22.26 9.99 8.73
CA GLU A 95 22.04 9.86 7.29
C GLU A 95 21.01 10.87 6.75
N THR A 96 20.97 11.05 5.42
CA THR A 96 19.98 11.91 4.76
C THR A 96 18.56 11.37 5.01
N THR A 97 17.60 12.27 5.23
CA THR A 97 16.18 11.92 5.38
C THR A 97 15.31 12.77 4.45
N SER A 98 14.02 12.42 4.35
CA SER A 98 13.02 13.19 3.64
C SER A 98 11.63 12.96 4.23
N ILE A 99 10.68 13.79 3.83
CA ILE A 99 9.24 13.52 4.00
C ILE A 99 8.55 13.76 2.66
N HIS A 100 7.88 12.72 2.17
CA HIS A 100 6.87 12.78 1.12
C HIS A 100 5.48 12.94 1.73
N TRP A 101 4.65 13.79 1.12
CA TRP A 101 3.27 14.06 1.52
C TRP A 101 2.33 13.26 0.62
N HIS A 102 2.09 12.00 0.99
CA HIS A 102 1.44 11.01 0.14
C HIS A 102 0.07 11.46 -0.36
N GLY A 103 -0.09 11.50 -1.68
CA GLY A 103 -1.33 11.89 -2.34
C GLY A 103 -1.62 13.40 -2.37
N ILE A 104 -0.69 14.25 -1.96
CA ILE A 104 -0.87 15.71 -1.97
C ILE A 104 -0.38 16.32 -3.29
N ILE A 105 -1.19 17.20 -3.87
CA ILE A 105 -0.88 18.00 -5.05
C ILE A 105 -0.21 19.30 -4.60
N LEU A 106 1.10 19.39 -4.84
CA LEU A 106 1.99 20.44 -4.37
C LEU A 106 3.01 20.82 -5.47
N PRO A 107 3.82 21.88 -5.30
CA PRO A 107 4.95 22.14 -6.21
C PRO A 107 6.00 21.03 -6.12
N ALA A 108 6.62 20.64 -7.24
CA ALA A 108 7.54 19.50 -7.29
C ALA A 108 8.66 19.56 -6.23
N ASN A 109 9.26 20.73 -5.98
CA ASN A 109 10.31 20.87 -4.96
C ASN A 109 9.82 20.70 -3.51
N MET A 110 8.53 20.53 -3.27
CA MET A 110 7.93 20.22 -1.96
C MET A 110 7.54 18.74 -1.82
N ASP A 111 7.80 17.93 -2.84
CA ASP A 111 7.35 16.53 -2.93
C ASP A 111 8.15 15.59 -2.03
N GLY A 112 9.44 15.86 -1.80
CA GLY A 112 10.21 15.16 -0.77
C GLY A 112 10.91 13.87 -1.20
N VAL A 113 11.26 13.74 -2.48
CA VAL A 113 11.99 12.60 -3.06
C VAL A 113 13.44 13.00 -3.38
N PRO A 114 14.44 12.57 -2.58
CA PRO A 114 15.84 12.92 -2.81
C PRO A 114 16.35 12.49 -4.19
N GLY A 115 17.16 13.34 -4.84
CA GLY A 115 17.69 13.12 -6.19
C GLY A 115 16.67 13.37 -7.32
N LEU A 116 15.39 13.56 -6.98
CA LEU A 116 14.32 13.80 -7.94
C LEU A 116 13.73 15.21 -7.81
N SER A 117 13.00 15.45 -6.72
CA SER A 117 12.35 16.73 -6.44
C SER A 117 13.22 17.70 -5.66
N PHE A 118 14.19 17.21 -4.90
CA PHE A 118 15.18 17.99 -4.14
C PHE A 118 16.39 17.11 -3.74
N ASP A 119 17.36 17.64 -3.00
CA ASP A 119 18.59 16.92 -2.62
C ASP A 119 18.46 16.03 -1.37
N GLY A 120 17.34 16.09 -0.65
CA GLY A 120 17.19 15.47 0.67
C GLY A 120 17.60 16.39 1.82
N ILE A 121 17.24 16.01 3.05
CA ILE A 121 17.59 16.74 4.27
C ILE A 121 18.84 16.08 4.86
N ALA A 122 20.00 16.72 4.70
CA ALA A 122 21.27 16.24 5.24
C ALA A 122 21.25 16.08 6.77
N PRO A 123 22.14 15.27 7.37
CA PRO A 123 22.30 15.18 8.83
C PRO A 123 22.45 16.56 9.49
N ASP A 124 21.76 16.77 10.61
CA ASP A 124 21.62 18.06 11.32
C ASP A 124 21.03 19.22 10.49
N GLY A 125 20.59 18.94 9.26
CA GLY A 125 19.96 19.87 8.35
C GLY A 125 18.48 20.11 8.67
N MET A 126 17.91 21.07 7.96
CA MET A 126 16.49 21.36 8.00
C MET A 126 16.00 21.72 6.59
N TYR A 127 14.83 21.22 6.24
CA TYR A 127 14.09 21.68 5.06
C TYR A 127 12.75 22.27 5.46
N VAL A 128 12.35 23.33 4.75
CA VAL A 128 11.07 24.02 4.98
C VAL A 128 10.15 23.72 3.81
N TYR A 129 9.18 22.86 4.05
CA TYR A 129 8.08 22.64 3.11
C TYR A 129 7.10 23.79 3.25
N HIS A 130 6.77 24.46 2.14
CA HIS A 130 5.84 25.59 2.15
C HIS A 130 4.97 25.57 0.90
N PHE A 131 3.68 25.28 1.07
CA PHE A 131 2.74 25.19 -0.04
C PHE A 131 1.29 25.42 0.41
N LYS A 132 0.45 25.74 -0.57
CA LYS A 132 -0.99 25.88 -0.37
C LYS A 132 -1.66 24.52 -0.43
N VAL A 133 -2.46 24.20 0.58
CA VAL A 133 -3.27 22.98 0.66
C VAL A 133 -4.50 23.14 -0.24
N ARG A 134 -4.62 22.26 -1.24
CA ARG A 134 -5.70 22.31 -2.25
C ARG A 134 -6.76 21.22 -2.08
N GLN A 135 -6.51 20.28 -1.18
CA GLN A 135 -7.32 19.08 -0.97
C GLN A 135 -7.93 19.09 0.43
N ASN A 136 -8.85 18.16 0.65
CA ASN A 136 -9.32 17.72 1.95
C ASN A 136 -9.38 16.18 1.97
N GLY A 137 -9.52 15.56 3.15
CA GLY A 137 -9.64 14.10 3.28
C GLY A 137 -8.55 13.45 4.13
N THR A 138 -8.38 12.15 3.93
CA THR A 138 -7.42 11.29 4.65
C THR A 138 -6.20 10.98 3.78
N TYR A 139 -5.02 11.34 4.29
CA TYR A 139 -3.72 11.16 3.67
C TYR A 139 -2.71 10.69 4.73
N TRP A 140 -1.44 10.65 4.36
CA TRP A 140 -0.35 10.33 5.27
C TRP A 140 0.96 10.92 4.76
N TYR A 141 2.02 10.81 5.55
CA TYR A 141 3.34 11.27 5.18
C TYR A 141 4.38 10.26 5.63
N HIS A 142 5.45 10.10 4.86
CA HIS A 142 6.50 9.11 5.14
C HIS A 142 7.83 9.50 4.50
N SER A 143 8.91 8.86 4.94
CA SER A 143 10.22 9.06 4.31
C SER A 143 10.29 8.40 2.94
N HIS A 144 10.93 9.10 2.01
CA HIS A 144 11.32 8.60 0.70
C HIS A 144 12.85 8.43 0.61
N SER A 145 13.47 8.09 1.74
CA SER A 145 14.92 7.91 1.87
C SER A 145 15.22 6.50 2.39
N GLY A 146 15.72 5.63 1.52
CA GLY A 146 16.12 4.26 1.86
C GLY A 146 15.02 3.50 2.61
N PHE A 147 15.37 2.81 3.69
CA PHE A 147 14.43 1.99 4.47
C PHE A 147 13.83 2.72 5.69
N GLN A 148 13.84 4.06 5.70
CA GLN A 148 13.41 4.84 6.84
C GLN A 148 11.90 4.72 7.12
N GLU A 149 11.08 4.50 6.08
CA GLU A 149 9.64 4.22 6.23
C GLU A 149 9.42 2.98 7.11
N GLN A 150 9.99 1.82 6.74
CA GLN A 150 9.90 0.59 7.56
C GLN A 150 10.45 0.78 8.97
N SER A 151 11.45 1.66 9.12
CA SER A 151 12.12 1.95 10.40
C SER A 151 11.31 2.89 11.31
N GLY A 152 10.22 3.49 10.80
CA GLY A 152 9.25 4.27 11.59
C GLY A 152 9.03 5.72 11.17
N VAL A 153 9.67 6.20 10.08
CA VAL A 153 9.49 7.57 9.59
C VAL A 153 8.22 7.67 8.74
N TYR A 154 7.08 7.67 9.41
CA TYR A 154 5.76 7.85 8.82
C TYR A 154 4.77 8.45 9.83
N GLY A 155 3.66 9.01 9.36
CA GLY A 155 2.58 9.47 10.21
C GLY A 155 1.29 9.79 9.45
N PRO A 156 0.15 9.88 10.14
CA PRO A 156 -1.13 10.16 9.51
C PRO A 156 -1.32 11.66 9.23
N LEU A 157 -2.03 11.97 8.15
CA LEU A 157 -2.38 13.33 7.76
C LEU A 157 -3.89 13.43 7.50
N VAL A 158 -4.58 14.33 8.20
CA VAL A 158 -5.99 14.65 7.95
C VAL A 158 -6.07 16.08 7.49
N ILE A 159 -6.86 16.34 6.45
CA ILE A 159 -7.12 17.68 5.96
C ILE A 159 -8.61 17.96 6.08
N ASP A 160 -8.96 18.89 6.95
CA ASP A 160 -10.33 19.32 7.16
C ASP A 160 -10.86 20.06 5.93
N ALA A 161 -12.04 19.64 5.47
CA ALA A 161 -12.72 20.28 4.36
C ALA A 161 -13.11 21.72 4.70
N LYS A 162 -13.01 22.60 3.71
CA LYS A 162 -13.48 23.98 3.87
C LYS A 162 -15.00 24.03 3.97
N GLU A 163 -15.66 23.24 3.13
CA GLU A 163 -17.12 23.09 3.07
C GLU A 163 -17.57 21.83 3.83
N PRO A 164 -18.83 21.79 4.33
CA PRO A 164 -19.35 20.60 5.00
C PRO A 164 -19.30 19.35 4.12
N GLU A 165 -18.88 18.24 4.71
CA GLU A 165 -18.82 16.95 4.03
C GLU A 165 -20.22 16.40 3.71
N PRO A 166 -20.38 15.56 2.67
CA PRO A 166 -21.68 15.06 2.21
C PRO A 166 -22.28 13.96 3.11
N PHE A 167 -21.67 13.68 4.26
CA PHE A 167 -22.13 12.72 5.26
C PHE A 167 -21.88 13.24 6.67
N THR A 168 -22.64 12.72 7.63
CA THR A 168 -22.53 13.10 9.04
C THR A 168 -21.89 12.00 9.89
N TYR A 169 -21.20 12.42 10.93
CA TYR A 169 -20.62 11.57 11.98
C TYR A 169 -20.47 12.40 13.25
N GLU A 170 -20.58 11.74 14.40
CA GLU A 170 -20.40 12.36 15.71
C GLU A 170 -18.98 12.17 16.25
N ARG A 171 -18.26 11.17 15.72
CA ARG A 171 -16.89 10.84 16.13
C ARG A 171 -16.04 10.42 14.97
N GLU A 172 -14.75 10.72 15.07
CA GLU A 172 -13.72 10.28 14.15
C GLU A 172 -12.62 9.54 14.92
N HIS A 173 -12.14 8.44 14.34
CA HIS A 173 -10.88 7.79 14.73
C HIS A 173 -10.00 7.59 13.50
N VAL A 174 -8.75 8.02 13.59
CA VAL A 174 -7.71 7.69 12.61
C VAL A 174 -7.13 6.33 12.96
N VAL A 175 -7.04 5.45 11.96
CA VAL A 175 -6.52 4.09 12.08
C VAL A 175 -5.43 3.90 11.05
N MET A 176 -4.18 4.07 11.47
CA MET A 176 -3.00 3.78 10.66
C MET A 176 -2.56 2.34 10.89
N LEU A 177 -2.53 1.56 9.83
CA LEU A 177 -2.03 0.19 9.78
C LEU A 177 -0.60 0.21 9.24
N THR A 178 0.31 -0.46 9.95
CA THR A 178 1.72 -0.57 9.55
C THR A 178 2.26 -1.97 9.84
N ASP A 179 3.40 -2.31 9.26
CA ASP A 179 4.21 -3.48 9.63
C ASP A 179 5.50 -3.03 10.34
N TRP A 180 5.93 -3.83 11.31
CA TRP A 180 7.15 -3.62 12.07
C TRP A 180 8.01 -4.86 12.05
N THR A 181 9.32 -4.69 11.86
CA THR A 181 10.30 -5.76 12.03
C THR A 181 11.35 -5.39 13.07
N ASP A 182 11.76 -6.38 13.86
CA ASP A 182 12.92 -6.26 14.75
C ASP A 182 14.26 -6.48 14.02
N GLU A 183 14.21 -6.88 12.74
CA GLU A 183 15.38 -7.00 11.88
C GLU A 183 15.72 -5.66 11.23
N ASP A 184 16.99 -5.43 10.94
CA ASP A 184 17.42 -4.34 10.07
C ASP A 184 16.78 -4.51 8.67
N PRO A 185 16.00 -3.54 8.15
CA PRO A 185 15.38 -3.64 6.83
C PRO A 185 16.38 -3.89 5.68
N ALA A 186 17.61 -3.37 5.78
CA ALA A 186 18.64 -3.64 4.79
C ALA A 186 19.08 -5.12 4.82
N ARG A 187 18.98 -5.79 5.98
CA ARG A 187 19.21 -7.22 6.11
C ARG A 187 18.04 -8.04 5.58
N VAL A 188 16.80 -7.58 5.77
CA VAL A 188 15.60 -8.18 5.16
C VAL A 188 15.76 -8.20 3.64
N MET A 189 16.06 -7.04 3.04
CA MET A 189 16.35 -6.93 1.60
C MET A 189 17.46 -7.89 1.14
N LYS A 190 18.59 -7.94 1.87
CA LYS A 190 19.71 -8.84 1.54
C LYS A 190 19.32 -10.33 1.56
N LYS A 191 18.37 -10.74 2.41
CA LYS A 191 17.86 -12.12 2.44
C LYS A 191 16.97 -12.38 1.25
N LEU A 192 16.00 -11.49 0.98
CA LEU A 192 15.11 -11.58 -0.19
C LEU A 192 15.89 -11.68 -1.49
N LYS A 193 16.92 -10.86 -1.67
CA LYS A 193 17.80 -10.89 -2.84
C LYS A 193 18.62 -12.18 -3.01
N LYS A 194 18.85 -12.92 -1.92
CA LYS A 194 19.55 -14.22 -1.97
C LYS A 194 18.60 -15.39 -2.13
N GLN A 195 17.42 -15.27 -1.55
CA GLN A 195 16.37 -16.27 -1.53
C GLN A 195 15.04 -15.54 -1.31
N SER A 196 14.27 -15.34 -2.38
CA SER A 196 13.04 -14.56 -2.32
C SER A 196 11.99 -15.15 -1.40
N ASP A 197 11.89 -16.48 -1.35
CA ASP A 197 10.94 -17.20 -0.52
C ASP A 197 11.42 -17.41 0.94
N TYR A 198 12.47 -16.69 1.37
CA TYR A 198 13.10 -16.89 2.70
C TYR A 198 12.11 -16.77 3.86
N TYR A 199 11.17 -15.83 3.78
CA TYR A 199 10.17 -15.60 4.82
C TYR A 199 8.87 -16.38 4.61
N ASN A 200 8.82 -17.24 3.59
CA ASN A 200 7.69 -18.11 3.33
C ASN A 200 7.88 -19.48 4.00
N ASN A 201 7.30 -19.61 5.19
CA ASN A 201 7.31 -20.85 5.97
C ASN A 201 6.18 -21.83 5.59
N ASN A 202 5.36 -21.51 4.59
CA ASN A 202 4.09 -22.18 4.33
C ASN A 202 4.11 -23.02 3.03
N LYS A 203 5.27 -23.58 2.71
CA LYS A 203 5.49 -24.34 1.47
C LYS A 203 4.63 -25.60 1.43
N ARG A 204 4.18 -25.95 0.22
CA ARG A 204 3.37 -27.14 -0.02
C ARG A 204 4.13 -28.42 0.33
N THR A 205 3.43 -29.37 0.91
CA THR A 205 3.97 -30.65 1.40
C THR A 205 3.60 -31.83 0.49
N VAL A 206 4.13 -33.01 0.80
CA VAL A 206 3.71 -34.28 0.18
C VAL A 206 2.27 -34.62 0.54
N GLY A 207 1.82 -34.28 1.76
CA GLY A 207 0.43 -34.45 2.17
C GLY A 207 -0.51 -33.63 1.29
N ASP A 208 -0.16 -32.38 1.01
CA ASP A 208 -0.94 -31.50 0.12
C ASP A 208 -1.02 -32.05 -1.30
N PHE A 209 0.04 -32.71 -1.78
CA PHE A 209 0.02 -33.37 -3.09
C PHE A 209 -1.00 -34.52 -3.13
N ILE A 210 -1.03 -35.35 -2.09
CA ILE A 210 -1.97 -36.47 -2.00
C ILE A 210 -3.41 -35.96 -1.96
N ASN A 211 -3.65 -34.87 -1.21
CA ASN A 211 -4.96 -34.23 -1.17
C ASN A 211 -5.36 -33.67 -2.54
N ASP A 212 -4.47 -32.93 -3.22
CA ASP A 212 -4.73 -32.43 -4.58
C ASP A 212 -5.10 -33.55 -5.55
N VAL A 213 -4.36 -34.66 -5.52
CA VAL A 213 -4.64 -35.82 -6.37
C VAL A 213 -6.01 -36.42 -6.06
N GLY A 214 -6.41 -36.45 -4.79
CA GLY A 214 -7.72 -36.90 -4.37
C GLY A 214 -8.85 -36.00 -4.87
N GLU A 215 -8.64 -34.68 -4.90
CA GLU A 215 -9.65 -33.69 -5.27
C GLU A 215 -9.73 -33.44 -6.79
N LYS A 216 -8.57 -33.24 -7.43
CA LYS A 216 -8.44 -32.82 -8.83
C LYS A 216 -8.05 -33.96 -9.78
N GLY A 217 -7.60 -35.09 -9.24
CA GLY A 217 -7.03 -36.19 -10.02
C GLY A 217 -5.53 -36.03 -10.33
N TRP A 218 -4.89 -37.14 -10.68
CA TRP A 218 -3.43 -37.20 -10.87
C TRP A 218 -2.92 -36.31 -12.02
N SER A 219 -3.63 -36.33 -13.15
CA SER A 219 -3.24 -35.60 -14.37
C SER A 219 -3.21 -34.09 -14.12
N ALA A 220 -4.35 -33.53 -13.68
CA ALA A 220 -4.49 -32.10 -13.42
C ALA A 220 -3.48 -31.60 -12.37
N THR A 221 -3.32 -32.35 -11.28
CA THR A 221 -2.36 -32.01 -10.22
C THR A 221 -0.92 -31.98 -10.71
N THR A 222 -0.53 -32.96 -11.53
CA THR A 222 0.85 -33.03 -12.05
C THR A 222 1.14 -31.91 -13.03
N VAL A 223 0.18 -31.58 -13.91
CA VAL A 223 0.29 -30.46 -14.85
C VAL A 223 0.40 -29.14 -14.09
N GLU A 224 -0.49 -28.87 -13.14
CA GLU A 224 -0.47 -27.65 -12.33
C GLU A 224 0.86 -27.47 -11.59
N ARG A 225 1.39 -28.54 -10.97
CA ARG A 225 2.69 -28.49 -10.30
C ARG A 225 3.85 -28.26 -11.26
N TRP A 226 3.78 -28.83 -12.46
CA TRP A 226 4.81 -28.61 -13.47
C TRP A 226 4.80 -27.17 -13.98
N MET A 227 3.62 -26.56 -14.18
CA MET A 227 3.49 -25.15 -14.55
C MET A 227 4.10 -24.22 -13.48
N TRP A 228 3.76 -24.41 -12.21
CA TRP A 228 4.38 -23.64 -11.10
C TRP A 228 5.90 -23.82 -11.06
N ALA A 229 6.39 -25.03 -11.27
CA ALA A 229 7.83 -25.32 -11.30
C ALA A 229 8.53 -24.67 -12.50
N GLN A 230 7.89 -24.62 -13.67
CA GLN A 230 8.44 -23.94 -14.85
C GLN A 230 8.53 -22.43 -14.68
N MET A 231 7.51 -21.82 -14.06
CA MET A 231 7.53 -20.40 -13.69
C MET A 231 8.51 -20.12 -12.54
N LYS A 232 9.00 -21.17 -11.86
CA LYS A 232 9.85 -21.09 -10.66
C LYS A 232 9.21 -20.28 -9.53
N MET A 233 7.90 -20.46 -9.39
CA MET A 233 7.08 -19.71 -8.45
C MET A 233 6.43 -20.66 -7.45
N ASN A 234 6.15 -20.13 -6.26
CA ASN A 234 5.46 -20.87 -5.22
C ASN A 234 4.05 -20.29 -5.01
N PRO A 235 2.96 -21.04 -5.23
CA PRO A 235 1.60 -20.52 -5.10
C PRO A 235 1.21 -20.05 -3.69
N THR A 236 2.05 -20.34 -2.69
CA THR A 236 1.87 -19.89 -1.30
C THR A 236 2.60 -18.57 -0.99
N ASP A 237 3.37 -18.04 -1.94
CA ASP A 237 4.22 -16.86 -1.78
C ASP A 237 3.44 -15.58 -2.08
N LEU A 238 2.56 -15.21 -1.16
CA LEU A 238 1.64 -14.07 -1.30
C LEU A 238 2.17 -12.76 -0.73
N ALA A 239 3.24 -12.84 0.07
CA ALA A 239 3.90 -11.70 0.69
C ALA A 239 5.39 -12.03 0.83
N ASP A 240 6.27 -11.11 0.42
CA ASP A 240 7.72 -11.33 0.46
C ASP A 240 8.23 -11.46 1.90
N VAL A 241 7.57 -10.77 2.84
CA VAL A 241 7.87 -10.85 4.27
C VAL A 241 6.59 -11.13 5.03
N SER A 242 6.60 -12.23 5.78
CA SER A 242 5.43 -12.72 6.50
C SER A 242 5.43 -12.32 7.97
N GLY A 243 4.33 -12.64 8.67
CA GLY A 243 4.16 -12.49 10.11
C GLY A 243 5.13 -13.34 10.95
N ALA A 244 5.98 -14.16 10.33
CA ALA A 244 7.12 -14.77 11.01
C ALA A 244 8.22 -13.75 11.34
N THR A 245 8.25 -12.61 10.64
CA THR A 245 9.22 -11.52 10.83
C THR A 245 8.54 -10.19 11.11
N TYR A 246 7.33 -9.99 10.59
CA TYR A 246 6.53 -8.81 10.89
C TYR A 246 5.62 -8.96 12.10
N THR A 247 5.57 -7.89 12.87
CA THR A 247 4.47 -7.59 13.80
C THR A 247 3.61 -6.50 13.17
N TYR A 248 2.34 -6.79 12.95
CA TYR A 248 1.41 -5.85 12.35
C TYR A 248 0.81 -4.92 13.41
N LEU A 249 0.84 -3.62 13.15
CA LEU A 249 0.49 -2.59 14.12
C LEU A 249 -0.79 -1.86 13.72
N MET A 250 -1.54 -1.43 14.72
CA MET A 250 -2.65 -0.48 14.59
C MET A 250 -2.35 0.73 15.45
N ASN A 251 -2.19 1.90 14.84
CA ASN A 251 -1.77 3.13 15.53
C ASN A 251 -0.51 2.94 16.39
N GLY A 252 0.49 2.21 15.86
CA GLY A 252 1.75 1.92 16.55
C GLY A 252 1.66 0.84 17.63
N GLN A 253 0.47 0.27 17.86
CA GLN A 253 0.25 -0.76 18.87
C GLN A 253 0.25 -2.15 18.26
N ALA A 254 1.04 -3.05 18.86
CA ALA A 254 1.02 -4.47 18.53
C ALA A 254 -0.33 -5.12 18.91
N PRO A 255 -0.67 -6.30 18.34
CA PRO A 255 -1.99 -6.91 18.54
C PRO A 255 -2.33 -7.22 19.99
N ASN A 256 -1.32 -7.49 20.83
CA ASN A 256 -1.48 -7.72 22.27
C ASN A 256 -1.74 -6.42 23.05
N MET A 257 -1.27 -5.27 22.58
CA MET A 257 -1.50 -3.96 23.19
C MET A 257 -2.94 -3.47 22.97
N ASN A 258 -3.52 -3.80 21.80
CA ASN A 258 -4.93 -3.58 21.46
C ASN A 258 -5.34 -2.10 21.58
N TRP A 259 -5.13 -1.34 20.50
CA TRP A 259 -5.62 0.02 20.38
C TRP A 259 -7.12 0.08 20.70
N THR A 260 -7.57 1.09 21.45
CA THR A 260 -8.98 1.20 21.88
C THR A 260 -9.60 2.52 21.43
N GLY A 261 -10.66 2.43 20.62
CA GLY A 261 -11.50 3.55 20.20
C GLY A 261 -12.82 3.58 20.98
N LEU A 262 -13.00 4.60 21.83
CA LEU A 262 -14.24 4.76 22.58
C LEU A 262 -15.38 5.29 21.70
N PHE A 263 -16.62 4.89 22.01
CA PHE A 263 -17.81 5.42 21.36
C PHE A 263 -19.03 5.53 22.30
N LYS A 264 -20.05 6.27 21.88
CA LYS A 264 -21.40 6.24 22.46
C LYS A 264 -22.32 5.35 21.62
N PRO A 265 -23.10 4.45 22.24
CA PRO A 265 -23.98 3.55 21.49
C PRO A 265 -24.89 4.32 20.51
N GLY A 266 -24.95 3.86 19.26
CA GLY A 266 -25.76 4.45 18.19
C GLY A 266 -25.19 5.71 17.55
N GLU A 267 -23.99 6.17 17.93
CA GLU A 267 -23.34 7.28 17.21
C GLU A 267 -22.68 6.76 15.92
N ARG A 268 -22.72 7.56 14.85
CA ARG A 268 -22.00 7.32 13.61
C ARG A 268 -20.55 7.71 13.81
N ILE A 269 -19.67 6.75 13.60
CA ILE A 269 -18.23 6.90 13.76
C ILE A 269 -17.61 6.83 12.38
N ARG A 270 -16.79 7.82 12.04
CA ARG A 270 -15.87 7.76 10.90
C ARG A 270 -14.57 7.08 11.34
N LEU A 271 -14.22 5.98 10.69
CA LEU A 271 -12.91 5.38 10.79
C LEU A 271 -12.12 5.75 9.54
N ARG A 272 -10.97 6.40 9.71
CA ARG A 272 -10.06 6.77 8.62
C ARG A 272 -8.92 5.76 8.55
N PHE A 273 -9.06 4.77 7.68
CA PHE A 273 -8.03 3.76 7.46
C PHE A 273 -6.93 4.32 6.57
N ILE A 274 -5.69 4.14 7.01
CA ILE A 274 -4.47 4.45 6.27
C ILE A 274 -3.64 3.18 6.31
N ASN A 275 -3.23 2.65 5.17
CA ASN A 275 -2.20 1.61 5.13
C ASN A 275 -0.84 2.24 4.82
N GLY A 276 -0.08 2.54 5.88
CA GLY A 276 1.28 3.07 5.78
C GLY A 276 2.35 2.00 6.01
N SER A 277 2.01 0.74 5.72
CA SER A 277 2.94 -0.39 5.82
C SER A 277 4.00 -0.31 4.72
N SER A 278 5.12 -0.98 4.91
CA SER A 278 6.14 -1.06 3.86
C SER A 278 5.89 -2.20 2.88
N MET A 279 5.24 -3.30 3.29
CA MET A 279 4.99 -4.45 2.41
C MET A 279 3.62 -5.12 2.63
N THR A 280 2.83 -4.71 3.61
CA THR A 280 1.65 -5.49 4.03
C THR A 280 0.34 -4.97 3.47
N TYR A 281 -0.37 -5.85 2.75
CA TYR A 281 -1.79 -5.70 2.45
C TYR A 281 -2.64 -6.22 3.61
N PHE A 282 -3.70 -5.47 3.96
CA PHE A 282 -4.61 -5.87 5.03
C PHE A 282 -6.03 -6.11 4.51
N ASP A 283 -6.67 -7.16 5.02
CA ASP A 283 -8.10 -7.38 4.90
C ASP A 283 -8.77 -6.93 6.20
N VAL A 284 -9.51 -5.83 6.11
CA VAL A 284 -10.09 -5.12 7.24
C VAL A 284 -11.56 -5.49 7.38
N ARG A 285 -11.96 -5.92 8.59
CA ARG A 285 -13.36 -6.19 8.94
C ARG A 285 -13.65 -5.86 10.41
N ILE A 286 -14.93 -5.68 10.72
CA ILE A 286 -15.42 -5.49 12.08
C ILE A 286 -16.58 -6.48 12.31
N PRO A 287 -16.32 -7.69 12.83
CA PRO A 287 -17.37 -8.70 12.96
C PRO A 287 -18.56 -8.20 13.77
N GLY A 288 -19.76 -8.38 13.22
CA GLY A 288 -21.00 -7.87 13.79
C GLY A 288 -21.32 -6.40 13.46
N LEU A 289 -20.49 -5.73 12.64
CA LEU A 289 -20.70 -4.34 12.24
C LEU A 289 -20.38 -4.14 10.75
N LYS A 290 -21.35 -3.63 9.98
CA LYS A 290 -21.13 -3.26 8.57
C LYS A 290 -20.31 -1.97 8.49
N MET A 291 -19.49 -1.87 7.45
CA MET A 291 -18.76 -0.65 7.11
C MET A 291 -19.40 0.01 5.89
N THR A 292 -19.68 1.31 5.97
CA THR A 292 -20.12 2.09 4.81
C THR A 292 -18.95 2.91 4.31
N VAL A 293 -18.31 2.50 3.21
CA VAL A 293 -17.20 3.22 2.57
C VAL A 293 -17.73 4.53 1.98
N VAL A 294 -17.15 5.67 2.37
CA VAL A 294 -17.57 7.02 1.97
C VAL A 294 -16.45 7.84 1.34
N ALA A 295 -15.18 7.44 1.50
CA ALA A 295 -14.06 8.03 0.78
C ALA A 295 -12.99 6.99 0.44
N SER A 296 -12.25 7.23 -0.64
CA SER A 296 -11.02 6.52 -1.01
C SER A 296 -9.98 7.56 -1.43
N ASP A 297 -8.73 7.40 -0.99
CA ASP A 297 -7.59 8.23 -1.42
C ASP A 297 -7.83 9.73 -1.18
N GLY A 298 -8.47 10.03 -0.05
CA GLY A 298 -8.89 11.38 0.38
C GLY A 298 -10.12 11.95 -0.34
N LEU A 299 -10.66 11.27 -1.37
CA LEU A 299 -11.79 11.76 -2.16
C LEU A 299 -13.09 11.06 -1.81
N HIS A 300 -14.20 11.81 -1.79
CA HIS A 300 -15.52 11.24 -1.55
C HIS A 300 -15.95 10.28 -2.67
N VAL A 301 -16.55 9.15 -2.27
CA VAL A 301 -17.15 8.17 -3.18
C VAL A 301 -18.64 8.01 -2.88
N LYS A 302 -19.40 7.50 -3.85
CA LYS A 302 -20.78 7.07 -3.62
C LYS A 302 -20.77 5.97 -2.53
N PRO A 303 -21.57 6.10 -1.45
CA PRO A 303 -21.46 5.18 -0.32
C PRO A 303 -21.66 3.70 -0.71
N VAL A 304 -20.77 2.83 -0.23
CA VAL A 304 -20.85 1.38 -0.44
C VAL A 304 -20.83 0.65 0.89
N VAL A 305 -21.89 -0.09 1.20
CA VAL A 305 -21.97 -0.92 2.41
C VAL A 305 -21.29 -2.27 2.16
N VAL A 306 -20.32 -2.64 3.00
CA VAL A 306 -19.51 -3.86 2.91
C VAL A 306 -19.31 -4.50 4.29
N ASP A 307 -18.90 -5.77 4.29
CA ASP A 307 -18.44 -6.51 5.47
C ASP A 307 -16.92 -6.42 5.66
N GLU A 308 -16.20 -6.35 4.55
CA GLU A 308 -14.74 -6.44 4.52
C GLU A 308 -14.20 -5.62 3.34
N LEU A 309 -13.01 -5.07 3.49
CA LEU A 309 -12.28 -4.43 2.40
C LEU A 309 -10.81 -4.82 2.47
N ARG A 310 -10.18 -5.05 1.32
CA ARG A 310 -8.73 -5.10 1.21
C ARG A 310 -8.20 -3.69 1.03
N ILE A 311 -7.20 -3.31 1.81
CA ILE A 311 -6.49 -2.03 1.68
C ILE A 311 -5.05 -2.31 1.26
N ALA A 312 -4.69 -1.87 0.06
CA ALA A 312 -3.33 -1.98 -0.46
C ALA A 312 -2.38 -1.02 0.28
N VAL A 313 -1.08 -1.28 0.18
CA VAL A 313 -0.09 -0.33 0.71
C VAL A 313 -0.31 1.04 0.07
N ALA A 314 -0.30 2.09 0.90
CA ALA A 314 -0.52 3.48 0.54
C ALA A 314 -1.93 3.88 0.09
N GLU A 315 -2.92 2.98 0.18
CA GLU A 315 -4.32 3.38 0.05
C GLU A 315 -4.87 3.97 1.35
N THR A 316 -5.89 4.82 1.21
CA THR A 316 -6.69 5.31 2.33
C THR A 316 -8.17 5.06 2.06
N PHE A 317 -8.91 4.69 3.10
CA PHE A 317 -10.37 4.53 3.04
C PHE A 317 -11.02 5.14 4.27
N ASP A 318 -12.08 5.90 4.07
CA ASP A 318 -12.92 6.34 5.17
C ASP A 318 -14.21 5.54 5.16
N VAL A 319 -14.57 4.98 6.32
CA VAL A 319 -15.82 4.26 6.49
C VAL A 319 -16.63 4.84 7.63
N ILE A 320 -17.96 4.79 7.49
CA ILE A 320 -18.90 5.07 8.57
C ILE A 320 -19.40 3.75 9.15
N VAL A 321 -19.37 3.67 10.48
CA VAL A 321 -19.95 2.57 11.26
C VAL A 321 -20.86 3.12 12.34
N GLU A 322 -21.87 2.36 12.75
CA GLU A 322 -22.84 2.75 13.79
C GLU A 322 -22.99 1.61 14.80
N PRO A 323 -22.07 1.51 15.78
CA PRO A 323 -22.06 0.39 16.72
C PRO A 323 -23.15 0.55 17.81
N ALA A 324 -23.76 -0.57 18.16
CA ALA A 324 -24.62 -0.67 19.35
C ALA A 324 -23.77 -0.72 20.63
N ASP A 325 -24.42 -0.79 21.80
CA ASP A 325 -23.69 -0.95 23.06
C ASP A 325 -22.88 -2.26 23.08
N GLY A 326 -21.60 -2.19 23.48
CA GLY A 326 -20.71 -3.34 23.52
C GLY A 326 -19.27 -3.04 23.10
N ALA A 327 -18.61 -4.06 22.59
CA ALA A 327 -17.29 -3.96 22.00
C ALA A 327 -17.25 -4.72 20.68
N TYR A 328 -16.47 -4.20 19.73
CA TYR A 328 -16.26 -4.75 18.41
C TYR A 328 -14.78 -4.78 18.10
N THR A 329 -14.27 -5.91 17.63
CA THR A 329 -12.87 -6.03 17.21
C THR A 329 -12.73 -5.43 15.83
N LEU A 330 -11.94 -4.36 15.74
CA LEU A 330 -11.42 -3.89 14.46
C LEU A 330 -10.25 -4.79 14.09
N PHE A 331 -10.44 -5.60 13.04
CA PHE A 331 -9.51 -6.68 12.68
C PHE A 331 -8.93 -6.41 11.29
N ALA A 332 -7.60 -6.40 11.19
CA ALA A 332 -6.87 -6.21 9.95
C ALA A 332 -5.88 -7.37 9.78
N GLN A 333 -6.28 -8.41 9.07
CA GLN A 333 -5.40 -9.57 8.83
C GLN A 333 -4.53 -9.36 7.60
N SER A 334 -3.31 -9.89 7.62
CA SER A 334 -2.45 -9.85 6.44
C SER A 334 -3.02 -10.71 5.30
N MET A 335 -2.81 -10.27 4.04
CA MET A 335 -3.28 -10.98 2.84
C MET A 335 -2.81 -12.45 2.78
N ASP A 336 -1.58 -12.72 3.23
CA ASP A 336 -0.96 -14.05 3.29
C ASP A 336 -1.43 -14.92 4.48
N ARG A 337 -2.31 -14.39 5.35
CA ARG A 337 -2.88 -15.07 6.52
C ARG A 337 -1.81 -15.56 7.52
N THR A 338 -0.74 -14.80 7.70
CA THR A 338 0.32 -15.11 8.66
C THR A 338 0.23 -14.32 9.96
N GLY A 339 -0.61 -13.28 10.01
CA GLY A 339 -0.96 -12.59 11.24
C GLY A 339 -2.00 -11.51 11.02
N PHE A 340 -2.16 -10.64 12.01
CA PHE A 340 -3.11 -9.53 11.98
C PHE A 340 -2.68 -8.38 12.89
N ALA A 341 -3.14 -7.18 12.58
CA ALA A 341 -3.27 -6.07 13.51
C ALA A 341 -4.71 -6.05 14.09
N ARG A 342 -4.87 -5.57 15.32
CA ARG A 342 -6.21 -5.38 15.91
C ARG A 342 -6.31 -4.17 16.80
N GLY A 343 -7.56 -3.71 16.93
CA GLY A 343 -8.00 -2.79 17.97
C GLY A 343 -9.42 -3.12 18.40
N THR A 344 -9.91 -2.42 19.41
CA THR A 344 -11.26 -2.56 19.94
C THR A 344 -11.99 -1.24 19.85
N LEU A 345 -13.12 -1.22 19.15
CA LEU A 345 -14.12 -0.17 19.32
C LEU A 345 -15.01 -0.56 20.50
N THR A 346 -15.18 0.30 21.49
CA THR A 346 -16.01 -0.03 22.66
C THR A 346 -16.78 1.14 23.26
N SER A 347 -17.99 0.85 23.74
CA SER A 347 -18.80 1.80 24.50
C SER A 347 -18.30 2.05 25.92
N ARG A 348 -17.42 1.19 26.46
CA ARG A 348 -16.94 1.25 27.85
C ARG A 348 -15.44 0.98 27.94
N PRO A 349 -14.66 1.82 28.64
CA PRO A 349 -13.23 1.58 28.83
C PRO A 349 -12.94 0.18 29.39
N GLY A 350 -11.96 -0.51 28.79
CA GLY A 350 -11.49 -1.84 29.23
C GLY A 350 -12.32 -3.02 28.73
N LEU A 351 -13.49 -2.81 28.12
CA LEU A 351 -14.25 -3.88 27.49
C LEU A 351 -13.60 -4.26 26.15
N GLN A 352 -13.32 -5.55 25.96
CA GLN A 352 -12.73 -6.09 24.73
C GLN A 352 -13.68 -7.08 24.06
N ALA A 353 -13.65 -7.10 22.72
CA ALA A 353 -14.35 -8.08 21.93
C ALA A 353 -13.46 -9.31 21.65
N VAL A 354 -14.11 -10.40 21.25
CA VAL A 354 -13.41 -11.62 20.84
C VAL A 354 -12.57 -11.33 19.60
N VAL A 355 -11.33 -11.80 19.61
CA VAL A 355 -10.46 -11.75 18.42
C VAL A 355 -10.93 -12.84 17.44
N PRO A 356 -11.31 -12.47 16.21
CA PRO A 356 -11.70 -13.45 15.20
C PRO A 356 -10.55 -14.40 14.86
N PRO A 357 -10.83 -15.65 14.49
CA PRO A 357 -9.81 -16.50 13.88
C PRO A 357 -9.35 -15.90 12.54
N LEU A 358 -8.11 -16.21 12.17
CA LEU A 358 -7.62 -15.97 10.81
C LEU A 358 -8.43 -16.82 9.81
N ASP A 359 -8.70 -16.26 8.64
CA ASP A 359 -9.28 -17.03 7.54
C ASP A 359 -8.28 -18.09 7.03
N PRO A 360 -8.78 -19.13 6.32
CA PRO A 360 -7.92 -20.10 5.65
C PRO A 360 -6.92 -19.43 4.70
N ARG A 361 -5.73 -20.02 4.59
CA ARG A 361 -4.70 -19.54 3.68
C ARG A 361 -5.11 -19.76 2.23
N PRO A 362 -5.09 -18.72 1.38
CA PRO A 362 -5.37 -18.91 -0.02
C PRO A 362 -4.13 -19.40 -0.77
N LEU A 363 -4.35 -19.91 -1.99
CA LEU A 363 -3.30 -20.29 -2.94
C LEU A 363 -3.52 -19.51 -4.22
N LEU A 364 -2.44 -19.03 -4.84
CA LEU A 364 -2.50 -18.54 -6.21
C LEU A 364 -2.88 -19.68 -7.14
N SER A 365 -3.73 -19.37 -8.10
CA SER A 365 -4.13 -20.26 -9.19
C SER A 365 -3.55 -19.78 -10.52
N MET A 366 -3.57 -20.65 -11.54
CA MET A 366 -3.17 -20.24 -12.90
C MET A 366 -4.07 -19.14 -13.48
N ASP A 367 -5.34 -19.08 -13.06
CA ASP A 367 -6.26 -18.01 -13.46
C ASP A 367 -5.87 -16.65 -12.85
N ASP A 368 -5.37 -16.66 -11.61
CA ASP A 368 -4.76 -15.46 -11.02
C ASP A 368 -3.60 -14.97 -11.87
N MET A 369 -2.82 -15.90 -12.45
CA MET A 369 -1.68 -15.60 -13.31
C MET A 369 -2.04 -15.21 -14.75
N GLY A 370 -3.32 -15.11 -15.11
CA GLY A 370 -3.73 -14.82 -16.49
C GLY A 370 -3.49 -15.98 -17.46
N MET A 371 -3.43 -17.21 -16.93
CA MET A 371 -3.13 -18.46 -17.66
C MET A 371 -4.34 -19.41 -17.73
N ALA A 372 -5.55 -18.90 -17.58
CA ALA A 372 -6.77 -19.70 -17.63
C ALA A 372 -7.05 -20.26 -19.03
N GLY A 373 -7.54 -21.50 -19.11
CA GLY A 373 -8.02 -22.09 -20.36
C GLY A 373 -6.96 -22.71 -21.29
N MET A 374 -5.72 -22.91 -20.81
CA MET A 374 -4.74 -23.74 -21.51
C MET A 374 -5.21 -25.21 -21.54
N ASP A 375 -5.94 -25.59 -22.59
CA ASP A 375 -6.36 -26.97 -22.83
C ASP A 375 -5.14 -27.82 -23.24
N HIS A 376 -4.58 -28.55 -22.29
CA HIS A 376 -3.37 -29.35 -22.48
C HIS A 376 -3.63 -30.78 -22.99
N GLY A 377 -4.82 -31.07 -23.52
CA GLY A 377 -5.15 -32.37 -24.13
C GLY A 377 -4.23 -32.81 -25.29
N SER A 378 -3.32 -31.94 -25.76
CA SER A 378 -2.38 -32.22 -26.86
C SER A 378 -0.91 -32.37 -26.46
N MET A 379 -0.54 -32.24 -25.17
CA MET A 379 0.83 -32.58 -24.75
C MET A 379 0.99 -34.10 -24.64
N ASN A 380 1.27 -34.72 -25.78
CA ASN A 380 1.57 -36.13 -25.90
C ASN A 380 2.82 -36.45 -25.04
N HIS A 381 2.64 -37.24 -23.97
CA HIS A 381 3.68 -37.64 -22.99
C HIS A 381 4.76 -38.59 -23.56
N SER A 382 5.14 -38.46 -24.83
CA SER A 382 6.03 -39.41 -25.53
C SER A 382 7.19 -38.74 -26.27
N ALA A 383 7.77 -37.68 -25.72
CA ALA A 383 9.05 -37.17 -26.23
C ALA A 383 10.05 -36.95 -25.09
N LYS A 384 11.05 -37.83 -25.02
CA LYS A 384 12.33 -37.54 -24.35
C LYS A 384 13.04 -36.41 -25.12
N PRO A 385 13.85 -35.57 -24.45
CA PRO A 385 14.59 -34.52 -25.13
C PRO A 385 15.66 -35.16 -26.03
N VAL A 386 15.52 -34.99 -27.34
CA VAL A 386 16.61 -35.23 -28.29
C VAL A 386 17.22 -33.87 -28.62
N MET A 387 18.46 -33.69 -28.19
CA MET A 387 19.39 -32.71 -28.76
C MET A 387 19.66 -33.10 -30.21
N ASP A 388 19.39 -32.23 -31.18
CA ASP A 388 20.39 -31.62 -32.08
C ASP A 388 19.69 -30.81 -33.18
N GLY A 389 20.41 -29.84 -33.74
CA GLY A 389 19.88 -28.85 -34.67
C GLY A 389 19.26 -29.41 -35.95
N MET A 390 18.24 -28.73 -36.48
CA MET A 390 17.71 -28.94 -37.82
C MET A 390 17.27 -27.62 -38.47
N ASP A 391 17.67 -27.53 -39.74
CA ASP A 391 17.63 -26.45 -40.71
C ASP A 391 16.21 -26.24 -41.28
N HIS A 392 15.74 -24.98 -41.35
CA HIS A 392 14.42 -24.60 -41.87
C HIS A 392 14.46 -24.26 -43.36
N SER A 393 14.92 -25.18 -44.19
CA SER A 393 14.73 -25.06 -45.64
C SER A 393 13.87 -26.21 -46.17
N LYS A 394 12.68 -25.83 -46.66
CA LYS A 394 11.68 -26.60 -47.44
C LYS A 394 10.48 -27.15 -46.68
N MET A 395 9.36 -26.43 -46.78
CA MET A 395 8.02 -26.91 -47.15
C MET A 395 7.25 -25.64 -47.61
N GLY A 396 6.71 -25.47 -48.82
CA GLY A 396 5.98 -26.41 -49.65
C GLY A 396 4.48 -26.10 -49.53
N HIS A 397 4.03 -24.99 -50.15
CA HIS A 397 2.62 -24.63 -50.25
C HIS A 397 1.91 -25.63 -51.18
N ASP A 398 1.04 -26.49 -50.64
CA ASP A 398 0.04 -27.17 -51.44
C ASP A 398 -1.33 -27.14 -50.76
N SER A 399 -2.29 -26.68 -51.55
CA SER A 399 -3.69 -26.43 -51.28
C SER A 399 -4.53 -27.71 -51.23
N MET A 400 -5.45 -27.81 -50.26
CA MET A 400 -6.55 -28.78 -50.25
C MET A 400 -7.90 -28.04 -50.14
N PRO A 401 -8.87 -28.28 -51.03
CA PRO A 401 -10.17 -27.59 -51.01
C PRO A 401 -11.23 -28.38 -50.24
N GLY A 402 -12.05 -27.65 -49.48
CA GLY A 402 -13.44 -28.02 -49.18
C GLY A 402 -13.67 -28.83 -47.91
N MET A 403 -13.91 -28.13 -46.79
CA MET A 403 -14.93 -28.53 -45.82
C MET A 403 -15.71 -27.29 -45.37
N ASP A 404 -17.03 -27.37 -45.58
CA ASP A 404 -18.02 -26.38 -45.19
C ASP A 404 -18.28 -26.50 -43.68
N HIS A 405 -18.01 -25.43 -42.93
CA HIS A 405 -18.30 -25.36 -41.49
C HIS A 405 -19.36 -24.28 -41.25
N GLY A 406 -20.61 -24.74 -41.24
CA GLY A 406 -21.75 -23.97 -40.73
C GLY A 406 -21.50 -23.53 -39.28
N THR A 407 -21.69 -22.23 -39.07
CA THR A 407 -22.05 -21.51 -37.83
C THR A 407 -21.93 -22.30 -36.52
N MET A 408 -20.75 -22.23 -35.91
CA MET A 408 -20.60 -22.25 -34.46
C MET A 408 -20.19 -20.83 -34.04
N PRO A 409 -20.78 -20.23 -32.99
CA PRO A 409 -20.25 -18.99 -32.46
C PRO A 409 -18.85 -19.30 -31.94
N MET A 410 -17.82 -18.83 -32.65
CA MET A 410 -16.48 -18.74 -32.12
C MET A 410 -16.58 -17.82 -30.91
N GLN A 411 -16.55 -18.40 -29.72
CA GLN A 411 -16.17 -17.67 -28.52
C GLN A 411 -14.79 -17.10 -28.84
N GLU A 412 -14.66 -15.78 -28.92
CA GLU A 412 -13.39 -15.12 -29.25
C GLU A 412 -12.31 -15.70 -28.35
N ALA A 413 -11.28 -16.31 -28.97
CA ALA A 413 -10.11 -16.72 -28.22
C ALA A 413 -9.58 -15.49 -27.49
N PRO A 414 -9.24 -15.58 -26.19
CA PRO A 414 -8.74 -14.44 -25.44
C PRO A 414 -7.54 -13.84 -26.20
N ALA A 415 -7.62 -12.54 -26.49
CA ALA A 415 -6.54 -11.85 -27.18
C ALA A 415 -5.26 -11.99 -26.36
N MET A 416 -4.20 -12.54 -26.96
CA MET A 416 -2.91 -12.69 -26.29
C MET A 416 -2.34 -11.30 -25.99
N GLN A 417 -1.88 -11.11 -24.75
CA GLN A 417 -1.20 -9.89 -24.33
C GLN A 417 0.12 -9.75 -25.09
N SER A 418 0.38 -8.56 -25.62
CA SER A 418 1.68 -8.22 -26.23
C SER A 418 2.66 -7.77 -25.15
N HIS A 419 3.94 -8.08 -25.35
CA HIS A 419 5.00 -7.69 -24.43
C HIS A 419 6.07 -6.84 -25.15
N PRO A 420 6.65 -5.84 -24.46
CA PRO A 420 7.81 -5.10 -24.94
C PRO A 420 8.99 -6.00 -25.34
N ASP A 421 9.73 -5.61 -26.37
CA ASP A 421 10.94 -6.33 -26.82
C ASP A 421 12.00 -6.45 -25.72
N SER A 422 12.04 -5.50 -24.79
CA SER A 422 12.94 -5.49 -23.63
C SER A 422 12.72 -6.65 -22.66
N GLU A 423 11.57 -7.31 -22.69
CA GLU A 423 11.28 -8.47 -21.84
C GLU A 423 11.76 -9.79 -22.45
N LYS A 424 11.96 -9.81 -23.77
CA LYS A 424 12.32 -11.03 -24.49
C LYS A 424 13.71 -11.53 -24.10
N ASN A 425 13.76 -12.76 -23.58
CA ASN A 425 15.00 -13.39 -23.06
C ASN A 425 15.70 -12.53 -21.98
N ASN A 426 14.94 -11.71 -21.25
CA ASN A 426 15.49 -10.85 -20.23
C ASN A 426 15.77 -11.67 -18.96
N PRO A 427 17.01 -11.70 -18.46
CA PRO A 427 17.35 -12.48 -17.27
C PRO A 427 16.76 -11.90 -15.97
N LEU A 428 16.02 -10.79 -16.01
CA LEU A 428 15.32 -10.16 -14.89
C LEU A 428 13.80 -10.23 -15.03
N VAL A 429 13.29 -10.98 -16.01
CA VAL A 429 11.87 -11.26 -16.19
C VAL A 429 11.71 -12.77 -16.19
N ASP A 430 11.02 -13.33 -15.19
CA ASP A 430 10.75 -14.77 -15.10
C ASP A 430 9.32 -15.16 -15.46
N MET A 431 8.44 -14.17 -15.70
CA MET A 431 7.06 -14.40 -16.08
C MET A 431 6.45 -13.22 -16.84
N GLN A 432 5.43 -13.55 -17.63
CA GLN A 432 4.68 -12.67 -18.52
C GLN A 432 3.22 -13.14 -18.51
N ALA A 433 2.28 -12.21 -18.30
CA ALA A 433 0.86 -12.56 -18.30
C ALA A 433 0.39 -12.80 -19.74
N MET A 434 -0.09 -14.00 -20.05
CA MET A 434 -0.50 -14.36 -21.42
C MET A 434 -1.85 -13.77 -21.82
N SER A 435 -2.77 -13.69 -20.86
CA SER A 435 -4.06 -13.04 -21.02
C SER A 435 -4.33 -12.20 -19.78
N THR A 436 -4.86 -11.00 -19.99
CA THR A 436 -5.09 -10.05 -18.90
C THR A 436 -6.53 -9.60 -18.91
N SER A 437 -7.05 -9.26 -17.73
CA SER A 437 -8.37 -8.65 -17.57
C SER A 437 -8.33 -7.58 -16.49
N ALA A 438 -9.31 -6.69 -16.50
CA ALA A 438 -9.32 -5.57 -15.56
C ALA A 438 -9.52 -6.00 -14.10
N LYS A 439 -10.24 -7.13 -13.91
CA LYS A 439 -10.55 -7.72 -12.60
C LYS A 439 -11.09 -6.68 -11.60
N LEU A 440 -11.81 -5.65 -12.05
CA LEU A 440 -12.29 -4.59 -11.16
C LEU A 440 -13.34 -5.11 -10.18
N ASN A 441 -14.12 -6.12 -10.58
CA ASN A 441 -15.14 -6.79 -9.77
C ASN A 441 -14.59 -7.98 -8.97
N ASP A 442 -13.28 -8.25 -9.04
CA ASP A 442 -12.64 -9.31 -8.27
C ASP A 442 -12.26 -8.76 -6.89
N PRO A 443 -12.75 -9.36 -5.79
CA PRO A 443 -12.32 -8.98 -4.44
C PRO A 443 -10.88 -9.37 -4.13
N GLY A 444 -10.27 -10.23 -4.96
CA GLY A 444 -8.89 -10.67 -4.83
C GLY A 444 -8.73 -11.99 -4.09
N ILE A 445 -7.49 -12.50 -4.13
CA ILE A 445 -7.12 -13.79 -3.57
C ILE A 445 -7.47 -13.90 -2.07
N GLY A 446 -8.10 -15.02 -1.69
CA GLY A 446 -8.54 -15.28 -0.31
C GLY A 446 -9.78 -14.51 0.14
N LEU A 447 -10.42 -13.76 -0.76
CA LEU A 447 -11.66 -13.02 -0.50
C LEU A 447 -12.83 -13.47 -1.37
N ARG A 448 -12.57 -14.25 -2.43
CA ARG A 448 -13.59 -14.90 -3.25
C ARG A 448 -14.35 -15.93 -2.43
N ASP A 449 -15.68 -15.95 -2.58
CA ASP A 449 -16.59 -16.94 -1.97
C ASP A 449 -16.47 -17.11 -0.44
N ASN A 450 -15.97 -16.10 0.28
CA ASN A 450 -15.74 -16.17 1.72
C ASN A 450 -17.00 -15.90 2.58
N GLY A 451 -18.16 -15.78 1.93
CA GLY A 451 -19.46 -15.51 2.57
C GLY A 451 -19.68 -14.08 3.04
N ARG A 452 -18.78 -13.14 2.71
CA ARG A 452 -18.86 -11.72 3.08
C ARG A 452 -19.00 -10.84 1.85
N LYS A 453 -19.63 -9.67 1.99
CA LYS A 453 -19.60 -8.66 0.94
C LYS A 453 -18.29 -7.89 1.01
N VAL A 454 -17.38 -8.17 0.09
CA VAL A 454 -16.06 -7.54 0.02
C VAL A 454 -16.10 -6.34 -0.93
N LEU A 455 -15.48 -5.23 -0.55
CA LEU A 455 -15.31 -4.07 -1.43
C LEU A 455 -14.45 -4.44 -2.65
N THR A 456 -14.92 -4.08 -3.84
CA THR A 456 -14.15 -4.20 -5.09
C THR A 456 -13.95 -2.83 -5.73
N TYR A 457 -12.99 -2.69 -6.64
CA TYR A 457 -12.80 -1.45 -7.38
C TYR A 457 -14.00 -1.13 -8.29
N ALA A 458 -14.75 -2.15 -8.73
CA ALA A 458 -15.98 -1.98 -9.47
C ALA A 458 -17.10 -1.32 -8.66
N ASP A 459 -17.07 -1.39 -7.32
CA ASP A 459 -18.03 -0.72 -6.44
C ASP A 459 -17.72 0.77 -6.27
N LEU A 460 -16.45 1.17 -6.40
CA LEU A 460 -16.01 2.54 -6.16
C LEU A 460 -16.44 3.48 -7.29
N ARG A 461 -17.15 4.55 -6.93
CA ARG A 461 -17.55 5.62 -7.85
C ARG A 461 -17.30 6.98 -7.22
N SER A 462 -16.57 7.86 -7.91
CA SER A 462 -16.47 9.26 -7.48
C SER A 462 -17.85 9.93 -7.43
N THR A 463 -17.99 10.95 -6.58
CA THR A 463 -19.22 11.75 -6.48
C THR A 463 -19.36 12.81 -7.58
N PHE A 464 -18.40 12.85 -8.51
CA PHE A 464 -18.32 13.73 -9.66
C PHE A 464 -18.07 12.91 -10.93
N GLU A 465 -18.43 13.46 -12.09
CA GLU A 465 -18.12 12.90 -13.41
C GLU A 465 -16.66 13.19 -13.80
N ASP A 466 -16.17 12.64 -14.92
CA ASP A 466 -14.80 12.90 -15.41
C ASP A 466 -14.49 14.43 -15.41
N PRO A 467 -13.59 14.91 -14.53
CA PRO A 467 -13.43 16.35 -14.30
C PRO A 467 -12.68 17.06 -15.42
N ASP A 468 -11.94 16.35 -16.27
CA ASP A 468 -11.24 16.94 -17.42
C ASP A 468 -12.05 16.75 -18.71
N GLY A 469 -12.70 15.59 -18.88
CA GLY A 469 -13.63 15.31 -19.97
C GLY A 469 -13.03 15.23 -21.38
N ARG A 470 -11.75 15.56 -21.58
CA ARG A 470 -11.04 15.35 -22.85
C ARG A 470 -10.65 13.90 -23.02
N GLU A 471 -10.68 13.42 -24.26
CA GLU A 471 -10.08 12.14 -24.60
C GLU A 471 -8.54 12.22 -24.51
N PRO A 472 -7.86 11.14 -24.07
CA PRO A 472 -6.42 11.11 -24.04
C PRO A 472 -5.77 11.28 -25.41
N SER A 473 -4.69 12.06 -25.49
CA SER A 473 -3.89 12.29 -26.70
C SER A 473 -3.16 11.03 -27.17
N ARG A 474 -2.75 10.18 -26.22
CA ARG A 474 -2.06 8.91 -26.45
C ARG A 474 -2.20 7.98 -25.26
N THR A 475 -1.84 6.72 -25.51
CA THR A 475 -1.73 5.68 -24.48
C THR A 475 -0.26 5.37 -24.21
N ILE A 476 0.09 5.22 -22.94
CA ILE A 476 1.36 4.70 -22.44
C ILE A 476 1.04 3.37 -21.75
N GLU A 477 1.45 2.26 -22.35
CA GLU A 477 1.33 0.93 -21.75
C GLU A 477 2.64 0.58 -21.07
N LEU A 478 2.56 0.11 -19.82
CA LEU A 478 3.69 -0.26 -18.99
C LEU A 478 3.43 -1.61 -18.34
N HIS A 479 4.44 -2.46 -18.37
CA HIS A 479 4.39 -3.80 -17.84
C HIS A 479 5.12 -3.87 -16.50
N LEU A 480 4.42 -4.17 -15.42
CA LEU A 480 5.03 -4.47 -14.13
C LEU A 480 5.70 -5.82 -14.24
N THR A 481 7.02 -5.82 -14.21
CA THR A 481 7.85 -7.00 -14.48
C THR A 481 8.73 -7.30 -13.28
N GLY A 482 9.15 -8.54 -13.16
CA GLY A 482 10.07 -8.91 -12.12
C GLY A 482 10.64 -10.32 -12.27
N HIS A 483 11.49 -10.65 -11.32
CA HIS A 483 12.06 -11.98 -11.17
C HIS A 483 12.11 -12.33 -9.69
N MET A 484 11.37 -13.36 -9.31
CA MET A 484 11.26 -13.85 -7.94
C MET A 484 12.62 -14.31 -7.42
N GLU A 485 13.27 -15.32 -8.01
CA GLU A 485 14.53 -15.87 -7.45
C GLU A 485 15.66 -14.81 -7.31
N LYS A 486 15.69 -13.80 -8.18
CA LYS A 486 16.68 -12.71 -8.15
C LYS A 486 16.21 -11.49 -7.35
N PHE A 487 14.95 -11.49 -6.96
CA PHE A 487 14.26 -10.38 -6.30
C PHE A 487 14.49 -9.05 -7.03
N ALA A 488 14.23 -9.05 -8.33
CA ALA A 488 14.40 -7.88 -9.20
C ALA A 488 13.03 -7.42 -9.68
N TRP A 489 12.81 -6.11 -9.73
CA TRP A 489 11.52 -5.52 -10.04
C TRP A 489 11.71 -4.32 -10.97
N SER A 490 10.81 -4.14 -11.93
CA SER A 490 10.94 -3.10 -12.96
C SER A 490 9.60 -2.80 -13.63
N PHE A 491 9.58 -1.73 -14.44
CA PHE A 491 8.61 -1.62 -15.53
C PHE A 491 9.29 -2.09 -16.83
N ASP A 492 8.57 -2.76 -17.73
CA ASP A 492 8.97 -3.20 -19.08
C ASP A 492 10.28 -4.02 -19.14
N GLY A 493 10.65 -4.70 -18.06
CA GLY A 493 11.93 -5.39 -17.92
C GLY A 493 13.17 -4.47 -17.86
N VAL A 494 12.97 -3.14 -17.77
CA VAL A 494 14.05 -2.14 -17.77
C VAL A 494 14.35 -1.69 -16.35
N LYS A 495 15.59 -1.90 -15.92
CA LYS A 495 16.13 -1.43 -14.64
C LYS A 495 15.96 0.08 -14.52
N PHE A 496 15.66 0.56 -13.32
CA PHE A 496 15.50 1.99 -13.09
C PHE A 496 16.73 2.82 -13.51
N SER A 497 17.96 2.33 -13.31
CA SER A 497 19.18 3.03 -13.73
C SER A 497 19.28 3.28 -15.25
N ASP A 498 18.57 2.46 -16.03
CA ASP A 498 18.61 2.45 -17.49
C ASP A 498 17.28 2.97 -18.08
N ALA A 499 16.30 3.28 -17.23
CA ALA A 499 14.97 3.68 -17.64
C ALA A 499 14.93 5.18 -17.97
N GLU A 500 14.43 5.50 -19.17
CA GLU A 500 14.16 6.89 -19.53
C GLU A 500 12.94 7.42 -18.78
N PRO A 501 12.92 8.72 -18.44
CA PRO A 501 11.72 9.36 -17.88
C PRO A 501 10.52 9.27 -18.82
N LEU A 502 9.34 9.07 -18.24
CA LEU A 502 8.07 9.23 -18.93
C LEU A 502 7.82 10.72 -19.15
N MET A 503 8.10 11.19 -20.35
CA MET A 503 7.92 12.60 -20.73
C MET A 503 6.45 12.88 -21.01
N LEU A 504 5.87 13.85 -20.30
CA LEU A 504 4.52 14.37 -20.50
C LEU A 504 4.59 15.87 -20.79
N LYS A 505 3.70 16.37 -21.65
CA LYS A 505 3.57 17.81 -21.88
C LYS A 505 2.58 18.42 -20.88
N TYR A 506 2.87 19.60 -20.33
CA TYR A 506 1.96 20.28 -19.44
C TYR A 506 0.59 20.53 -20.10
N GLY A 507 -0.48 20.12 -19.42
CA GLY A 507 -1.86 20.13 -19.92
C GLY A 507 -2.22 18.95 -20.83
N GLU A 508 -1.28 18.07 -21.17
CA GLU A 508 -1.54 16.81 -21.89
C GLU A 508 -2.45 15.92 -21.04
N ARG A 509 -3.37 15.21 -21.70
CA ARG A 509 -4.11 14.13 -21.08
C ARG A 509 -3.67 12.81 -21.69
N VAL A 510 -3.13 11.92 -20.88
CA VAL A 510 -2.65 10.61 -21.33
C VAL A 510 -3.45 9.49 -20.69
N ARG A 511 -3.53 8.36 -21.38
CA ARG A 511 -4.01 7.11 -20.82
C ARG A 511 -2.82 6.29 -20.40
N ILE A 512 -2.77 5.86 -19.15
CA ILE A 512 -1.80 4.90 -18.67
C ILE A 512 -2.49 3.55 -18.57
N VAL A 513 -1.90 2.54 -19.20
CA VAL A 513 -2.27 1.14 -19.05
C VAL A 513 -1.15 0.47 -18.25
N LEU A 514 -1.51 -0.17 -17.15
CA LEU A 514 -0.64 -1.05 -16.40
C LEU A 514 -1.03 -2.50 -16.67
N VAL A 515 -0.03 -3.34 -16.94
CA VAL A 515 -0.17 -4.80 -17.03
C VAL A 515 0.70 -5.42 -15.95
N ASN A 516 0.14 -6.24 -15.07
CA ASN A 516 0.92 -6.95 -14.06
C ASN A 516 1.36 -8.32 -14.57
N ASP A 517 2.60 -8.41 -15.00
CA ASP A 517 3.25 -9.65 -15.47
C ASP A 517 3.86 -10.46 -14.32
N THR A 518 3.60 -10.10 -13.07
CA THR A 518 4.18 -10.77 -11.90
C THR A 518 3.13 -11.54 -11.11
N MET A 519 3.60 -12.42 -10.23
CA MET A 519 2.75 -13.14 -9.26
C MET A 519 2.40 -12.33 -8.01
N MET A 520 2.98 -11.14 -7.87
CA MET A 520 2.81 -10.29 -6.71
C MET A 520 1.81 -9.18 -7.02
N THR A 521 1.09 -8.74 -5.99
CA THR A 521 0.26 -7.54 -6.10
C THR A 521 1.15 -6.30 -5.95
N HIS A 522 0.91 -5.26 -6.76
CA HIS A 522 1.68 -4.01 -6.73
C HIS A 522 0.78 -2.78 -6.61
N PRO A 523 0.82 -2.02 -5.51
CA PRO A 523 0.16 -0.73 -5.43
C PRO A 523 1.03 0.30 -6.14
N ILE A 524 0.60 0.81 -7.29
CA ILE A 524 1.36 1.78 -8.07
C ILE A 524 0.90 3.21 -7.72
N HIS A 525 1.84 4.04 -7.26
CA HIS A 525 1.60 5.42 -6.89
C HIS A 525 2.26 6.39 -7.88
N LEU A 526 1.48 7.39 -8.32
CA LEU A 526 1.97 8.52 -9.11
C LEU A 526 1.93 9.79 -8.26
N HIS A 527 3.09 10.41 -8.09
CA HIS A 527 3.21 11.66 -7.35
C HIS A 527 2.65 12.85 -8.14
N GLY A 528 2.19 13.88 -7.43
CA GLY A 528 1.88 15.21 -7.98
C GLY A 528 0.64 15.31 -8.87
N MET A 529 0.03 14.19 -9.29
CA MET A 529 -1.10 14.13 -10.21
C MET A 529 -2.11 13.07 -9.78
N TRP A 530 -3.32 13.16 -10.33
CA TRP A 530 -4.38 12.19 -10.07
C TRP A 530 -4.43 11.07 -11.11
N SER A 531 -4.83 9.88 -10.67
CA SER A 531 -5.14 8.73 -11.52
C SER A 531 -6.66 8.54 -11.61
N ASP A 532 -7.23 8.82 -12.78
CA ASP A 532 -8.66 8.66 -13.06
C ASP A 532 -8.93 7.25 -13.59
N LEU A 533 -9.24 6.31 -12.70
CA LEU A 533 -9.44 4.88 -13.05
C LEU A 533 -10.59 4.70 -14.04
N GLU A 534 -10.32 3.94 -15.10
CA GLU A 534 -11.28 3.55 -16.13
C GLU A 534 -11.80 2.11 -15.89
N ASP A 535 -13.00 1.82 -16.40
CA ASP A 535 -13.46 0.44 -16.57
C ASP A 535 -13.04 -0.19 -17.90
N GLU A 536 -13.48 -1.43 -18.13
CA GLU A 536 -13.22 -2.20 -19.34
C GLU A 536 -13.72 -1.50 -20.63
N ASN A 537 -14.67 -0.57 -20.51
CA ASN A 537 -15.21 0.22 -21.62
C ASN A 537 -14.58 1.62 -21.70
N GLY A 538 -13.49 1.87 -20.96
CA GLY A 538 -12.81 3.16 -20.89
C GLY A 538 -13.61 4.24 -20.17
N GLN A 539 -14.64 3.90 -19.39
CA GLN A 539 -15.46 4.87 -18.67
C GLN A 539 -14.85 5.21 -17.32
N PHE A 540 -14.80 6.50 -16.97
CA PHE A 540 -14.34 6.95 -15.67
C PHE A 540 -15.14 6.31 -14.52
N ARG A 541 -14.43 5.82 -13.50
CA ARG A 541 -15.01 5.19 -12.31
C ARG A 541 -14.73 6.00 -11.06
N VAL A 542 -13.46 6.12 -10.70
CA VAL A 542 -13.03 6.73 -9.45
C VAL A 542 -11.67 7.37 -9.64
N ARG A 543 -11.49 8.54 -9.05
CA ARG A 543 -10.19 9.20 -8.95
C ARG A 543 -9.44 8.69 -7.73
N LYS A 544 -8.17 8.34 -7.91
CA LYS A 544 -7.28 7.78 -6.90
C LYS A 544 -5.86 8.34 -7.04
N HIS A 545 -5.04 8.19 -6.02
CA HIS A 545 -3.60 8.48 -6.09
C HIS A 545 -2.75 7.20 -6.13
N THR A 546 -3.30 6.06 -5.65
CA THR A 546 -2.62 4.77 -5.67
C THR A 546 -3.50 3.75 -6.38
N ILE A 547 -3.00 3.08 -7.42
CA ILE A 547 -3.73 2.04 -8.15
C ILE A 547 -3.14 0.68 -7.80
N ASP A 548 -3.91 -0.14 -7.07
CA ASP A 548 -3.53 -1.53 -6.81
C ASP A 548 -3.39 -2.32 -8.13
N MET A 549 -2.56 -3.35 -8.21
CA MET A 549 -2.40 -4.18 -9.40
C MET A 549 -2.27 -5.64 -9.00
N PRO A 550 -3.37 -6.41 -8.97
CA PRO A 550 -3.35 -7.85 -8.76
C PRO A 550 -2.56 -8.60 -9.83
N PRO A 551 -2.08 -9.83 -9.54
CA PRO A 551 -1.40 -10.68 -10.53
C PRO A 551 -2.23 -10.87 -11.80
N GLY A 552 -1.54 -10.90 -12.95
CA GLY A 552 -2.16 -11.16 -14.26
C GLY A 552 -3.26 -10.18 -14.68
N SER A 553 -3.34 -9.01 -14.03
CA SER A 553 -4.39 -8.02 -14.28
C SER A 553 -3.90 -6.88 -15.17
N ARG A 554 -4.84 -6.18 -15.80
CA ARG A 554 -4.59 -4.97 -16.61
C ARG A 554 -5.47 -3.84 -16.12
N ARG A 555 -4.91 -2.74 -15.62
CA ARG A 555 -5.71 -1.56 -15.23
C ARG A 555 -5.37 -0.37 -16.09
N THR A 556 -6.40 0.40 -16.41
CA THR A 556 -6.29 1.59 -17.24
C THR A 556 -6.78 2.79 -16.46
N TYR A 557 -6.06 3.90 -16.53
CA TYR A 557 -6.48 5.16 -15.93
C TYR A 557 -5.97 6.35 -16.75
N ARG A 558 -6.63 7.50 -16.59
CA ARG A 558 -6.23 8.75 -17.26
C ARG A 558 -5.45 9.63 -16.30
N VAL A 559 -4.48 10.35 -16.83
CA VAL A 559 -3.71 11.38 -16.11
C VAL A 559 -3.76 12.67 -16.90
N THR A 560 -4.13 13.75 -16.22
CA THR A 560 -3.94 15.11 -16.73
C THR A 560 -2.66 15.65 -16.16
N ALA A 561 -1.69 15.97 -17.02
CA ALA A 561 -0.37 16.45 -16.62
C ALA A 561 -0.43 17.95 -16.24
N ASP A 562 -0.99 18.25 -15.07
CA ASP A 562 -1.24 19.61 -14.57
C ASP A 562 -0.27 20.06 -13.46
N ALA A 563 0.81 19.31 -13.26
CA ALA A 563 1.86 19.60 -12.29
C ALA A 563 3.25 19.57 -12.94
N LEU A 564 3.85 20.75 -13.16
CA LEU A 564 5.21 20.86 -13.72
C LEU A 564 6.27 20.26 -12.79
N GLY A 565 7.27 19.60 -13.35
CA GLY A 565 8.44 19.10 -12.62
C GLY A 565 8.72 17.62 -12.83
N ARG A 566 9.49 17.06 -11.90
CA ARG A 566 9.92 15.65 -11.88
C ARG A 566 9.18 14.95 -10.76
N TRP A 567 8.48 13.88 -11.09
CA TRP A 567 7.57 13.15 -10.21
C TRP A 567 7.95 11.69 -10.14
N ALA A 568 7.87 11.12 -8.94
CA ALA A 568 8.09 9.70 -8.76
C ALA A 568 6.85 8.92 -9.22
N TYR A 569 7.09 7.78 -9.87
CA TYR A 569 6.06 6.84 -10.28
C TYR A 569 6.53 5.42 -10.00
N HIS A 570 5.97 4.77 -8.99
CA HIS A 570 6.58 3.55 -8.45
C HIS A 570 5.60 2.63 -7.75
N CYS A 571 6.05 1.39 -7.52
CA CYS A 571 5.37 0.47 -6.62
C CYS A 571 5.57 0.92 -5.16
N HIS A 572 4.52 0.87 -4.37
CA HIS A 572 4.53 1.26 -2.97
C HIS A 572 4.85 0.11 -2.01
N MET A 573 5.18 -1.06 -2.54
CA MET A 573 5.90 -2.09 -1.80
C MET A 573 7.36 -1.65 -1.70
N LEU A 574 7.80 -1.26 -0.49
CA LEU A 574 9.10 -0.63 -0.25
C LEU A 574 10.25 -1.40 -0.89
N TYR A 575 10.28 -2.73 -0.73
CA TYR A 575 11.35 -3.54 -1.28
C TYR A 575 11.26 -3.71 -2.81
N HIS A 576 10.08 -3.56 -3.43
CA HIS A 576 9.97 -3.56 -4.89
C HIS A 576 10.44 -2.23 -5.48
N MET A 577 10.11 -1.12 -4.82
CA MET A 577 10.60 0.21 -5.16
C MET A 577 12.12 0.25 -5.13
N GLU A 578 12.73 -0.14 -4.00
CA GLU A 578 14.18 -0.13 -3.77
C GLU A 578 14.95 -1.05 -4.73
N MET A 579 14.29 -2.07 -5.26
CA MET A 579 14.86 -2.98 -6.24
C MET A 579 14.60 -2.59 -7.70
N GLY A 580 13.89 -1.49 -7.96
CA GLY A 580 13.85 -0.85 -9.27
C GLY A 580 12.49 -0.74 -9.93
N MET A 581 11.37 -1.10 -9.27
CA MET A 581 10.02 -0.83 -9.78
C MET A 581 9.66 0.64 -9.58
N PHE A 582 10.40 1.50 -10.27
CA PHE A 582 10.38 2.94 -10.18
C PHE A 582 10.58 3.54 -11.57
N ARG A 583 9.93 4.67 -11.81
CA ARG A 583 10.07 5.54 -12.98
C ARG A 583 10.06 7.00 -12.54
N GLU A 584 10.77 7.83 -13.29
CA GLU A 584 10.58 9.27 -13.28
C GLU A 584 9.48 9.62 -14.30
N VAL A 585 8.49 10.40 -13.88
CA VAL A 585 7.59 11.12 -14.79
C VAL A 585 8.04 12.57 -14.83
N ARG A 586 8.21 13.12 -16.03
CA ARG A 586 8.64 14.51 -16.20
C ARG A 586 7.60 15.29 -16.99
N VAL A 587 7.13 16.39 -16.40
CA VAL A 587 6.13 17.28 -17.00
C VAL A 587 6.80 18.61 -17.37
N GLU A 588 6.85 18.90 -18.66
CA GLU A 588 7.50 20.09 -19.25
C GLU A 588 6.54 20.85 -20.21
N GLU A 589 6.85 22.11 -20.53
CA GLU A 589 5.98 23.01 -21.34
C GLU A 589 5.87 22.69 -22.84
#